data_AF-A0A2Z4GP22-F1
#
_entry.id   AF-A0A2Z4GP22-F1
#
_cell.length_a   1.000
_cell.length_b   1.000
_cell.length_c   1.000
_cell.angle_alpha   90.00
_cell.angle_beta   90.00
_cell.angle_gamma   90.00
#
_symmetry.space_group_name_H-M   'P 1'
#
loop_
_entity.id
_entity.type
_entity.pdbx_description
1 polymer ?
#
loop_
_entity_poly.entity_id
_entity_poly.type
_entity_poly.pdbx_seq_one_letter_code
_entity_poly.pdbx_strand_id
1 'polypeptide(L)'
;LAWGGYSVGDATLNRFYSFHFILPFLMLCLVGVHLTLLHEFGSSNPLGVDSRTMMVPFYPYYFYSDLVGLIVGTGVFSYFVFLDPYILSDPLNYEEA
;
A
#
# COMPACT_ATOMS: atom_id res chain seq x y z
N LEU A 1 20.67 -8.66 -19.12
CA LEU A 1 19.69 -7.63 -19.54
C LEU A 1 19.30 -6.71 -18.37
N ALA A 2 18.75 -7.24 -17.26
CA ALA A 2 18.33 -6.43 -16.10
C ALA A 2 19.50 -5.73 -15.36
N TRP A 3 20.67 -6.36 -15.28
CA TRP A 3 21.88 -5.77 -14.68
C TRP A 3 22.66 -4.84 -15.61
N GLY A 4 22.41 -4.89 -16.93
CA GLY A 4 23.09 -4.02 -17.90
C GLY A 4 24.62 -4.13 -17.86
N GLY A 5 25.12 -5.28 -17.44
CA GLY A 5 26.52 -5.62 -17.21
C GLY A 5 26.62 -7.06 -16.69
N TYR A 6 27.80 -7.47 -16.22
CA TYR A 6 28.06 -8.82 -15.69
C TYR A 6 27.69 -9.00 -14.22
N SER A 7 27.60 -7.89 -13.47
CA SER A 7 27.25 -7.86 -12.05
C SER A 7 26.29 -6.70 -11.74
N VAL A 8 25.78 -6.65 -10.52
CA VAL A 8 25.08 -5.47 -10.00
C VAL A 8 26.08 -4.32 -9.86
N GLY A 9 25.67 -3.13 -10.28
CA GLY A 9 26.49 -1.91 -10.28
C GLY A 9 25.64 -0.73 -10.73
N ASP A 10 26.29 0.40 -11.07
CA ASP A 10 25.63 1.69 -11.32
C ASP A 10 24.51 1.64 -12.35
N ALA A 11 24.72 0.90 -13.45
CA ALA A 11 23.71 0.74 -14.47
C ALA A 11 22.43 0.08 -13.92
N THR A 12 22.57 -0.83 -12.95
CA THR A 12 21.44 -1.51 -12.29
C THR A 12 20.72 -0.56 -11.34
N LEU A 13 21.47 0.15 -10.49
CA LEU A 13 20.88 1.05 -9.49
C LEU A 13 20.08 2.19 -10.13
N ASN A 14 20.62 2.82 -11.18
CA ASN A 14 19.93 3.88 -11.91
C ASN A 14 18.62 3.41 -12.57
N ARG A 15 18.60 2.18 -13.09
CA ARG A 15 17.35 1.59 -13.64
C ARG A 15 16.36 1.23 -12.54
N PHE A 16 16.83 0.68 -11.43
CA PHE A 16 15.96 0.34 -10.29
C PHE A 16 15.32 1.59 -9.70
N TYR A 17 16.05 2.70 -9.58
CA TYR A 17 15.48 3.99 -9.21
C TYR A 17 14.39 4.43 -10.21
N SER A 18 14.67 4.35 -11.51
CA SER A 18 13.70 4.72 -12.56
C SER A 18 12.43 3.86 -12.50
N PHE A 19 12.56 2.55 -12.27
CA PHE A 19 11.42 1.65 -12.08
C PHE A 19 10.66 1.95 -10.78
N HIS A 20 11.38 2.13 -9.66
CA HIS A 20 10.79 2.47 -8.38
C HIS A 20 9.99 3.79 -8.45
N PHE A 21 10.43 4.75 -9.27
CA PHE A 21 9.70 5.99 -9.49
C PHE A 21 8.40 5.78 -10.29
N ILE A 22 8.42 5.02 -11.38
CA ILE A 22 7.25 4.88 -12.27
C ILE A 22 6.20 3.89 -11.74
N LEU A 23 6.62 2.82 -11.04
CA LEU A 23 5.74 1.76 -10.57
C LEU A 23 4.61 2.24 -9.64
N PRO A 24 4.83 3.15 -8.66
CA PRO A 24 3.76 3.69 -7.83
C PRO A 24 2.65 4.35 -8.64
N PHE A 25 2.97 5.06 -9.73
CA PHE A 25 1.94 5.67 -10.59
C PHE A 25 1.15 4.62 -11.38
N LEU A 26 1.82 3.56 -11.85
CA LEU A 26 1.13 2.43 -12.47
C LEU A 26 0.19 1.75 -11.46
N MET A 27 0.61 1.60 -10.20
CA MET A 27 -0.23 1.06 -9.13
C MET A 27 -1.46 1.93 -8.88
N LEU A 28 -1.37 3.27 -8.94
CA LEU A 28 -2.55 4.14 -8.83
C LEU A 28 -3.59 3.85 -9.92
N CYS A 29 -3.17 3.62 -11.16
CA CYS A 29 -4.08 3.23 -12.24
C CYS A 29 -4.76 1.89 -11.94
N LEU A 30 -4.00 0.90 -11.44
CA LEU A 30 -4.55 -0.41 -11.07
C LEU A 30 -5.52 -0.32 -9.89
N VAL A 31 -5.26 0.55 -8.90
CA VAL A 31 -6.19 0.83 -7.80
C VAL A 31 -7.48 1.44 -8.34
N GLY A 32 -7.40 2.35 -9.31
CA GLY A 32 -8.58 2.90 -9.99
C GLY A 32 -9.44 1.81 -10.64
N VAL A 33 -8.82 0.94 -11.44
CA VAL A 33 -9.51 -0.21 -12.06
C VAL A 33 -10.13 -1.12 -11.00
N HIS A 34 -9.37 -1.44 -9.94
CA HIS A 34 -9.85 -2.26 -8.83
C HIS A 34 -11.11 -1.67 -8.19
N LEU A 35 -11.10 -0.37 -7.88
CA LEU A 35 -12.25 0.31 -7.27
C LEU A 35 -13.46 0.39 -8.21
N THR A 36 -13.24 0.56 -9.53
CA THR A 36 -14.35 0.52 -10.49
C THR A 36 -15.05 -0.83 -10.51
N LEU A 37 -14.29 -1.93 -10.51
CA LEU A 37 -14.86 -3.28 -10.45
C LEU A 37 -15.57 -3.51 -9.10
N LEU A 38 -14.99 -3.04 -8.00
CA LEU A 38 -15.63 -3.11 -6.69
C LEU A 38 -16.95 -2.33 -6.66
N HIS A 39 -17.04 -1.18 -7.32
CA HIS A 39 -18.29 -0.42 -7.44
C HIS A 39 -19.34 -1.12 -8.31
N GLU A 40 -18.93 -1.84 -9.36
CA GLU A 40 -19.86 -2.60 -10.21
C GLU A 40 -20.46 -3.81 -9.50
N PHE A 41 -19.64 -4.56 -8.76
CA PHE A 41 -20.09 -5.81 -8.11
C PHE A 41 -20.53 -5.63 -6.65
N GLY A 42 -20.07 -4.56 -5.99
CA GLY A 42 -20.29 -4.31 -4.57
C GLY A 42 -19.35 -5.10 -3.65
N SER A 43 -19.28 -4.69 -2.37
CA SER A 43 -18.55 -5.43 -1.33
C SER A 43 -19.29 -6.68 -0.89
N SER A 44 -18.54 -7.72 -0.52
CA SER A 44 -19.08 -8.88 0.21
C SER A 44 -19.32 -8.55 1.68
N ASN A 45 -19.96 -9.47 2.42
CA ASN A 45 -20.15 -9.36 3.86
C ASN A 45 -19.70 -10.66 4.56
N PRO A 46 -19.47 -10.65 5.89
CA PRO A 46 -18.94 -11.80 6.62
C PRO A 46 -19.80 -13.07 6.54
N LEU A 47 -21.10 -12.93 6.29
CA LEU A 47 -22.02 -14.06 6.14
C LEU A 47 -22.00 -14.65 4.73
N GLY A 48 -21.39 -13.97 3.75
CA GLY A 48 -21.30 -14.42 2.36
C GLY A 48 -22.63 -14.49 1.62
N VAL A 49 -23.69 -13.88 2.15
CA VAL A 49 -25.03 -13.85 1.55
C VAL A 49 -25.27 -12.56 0.78
N ASP A 50 -26.30 -12.49 -0.06
CA ASP A 50 -26.65 -11.23 -0.74
C ASP A 50 -27.12 -10.17 0.29
N SER A 51 -26.44 -9.03 0.33
CA SER A 51 -26.72 -7.91 1.24
C SER A 51 -27.39 -6.71 0.57
N ARG A 52 -27.80 -6.81 -0.70
CA ARG A 52 -28.42 -5.69 -1.46
C ARG A 52 -29.63 -5.07 -0.76
N THR A 53 -30.40 -5.85 -0.01
CA THR A 53 -31.58 -5.37 0.72
C THR A 53 -31.26 -4.76 2.09
N MET A 54 -30.03 -4.90 2.58
CA MET A 54 -29.58 -4.49 3.92
C MET A 54 -28.46 -3.44 3.87
N MET A 55 -28.27 -2.78 2.72
CA MET A 55 -27.21 -1.79 2.54
C MET A 55 -27.48 -0.52 3.35
N VAL A 56 -26.43 0.01 3.98
CA VAL A 56 -26.42 1.35 4.59
C VAL A 56 -25.54 2.28 3.75
N PRO A 57 -25.80 3.61 3.74
CA PRO A 57 -24.95 4.54 3.00
C PRO A 57 -23.53 4.57 3.59
N PHE A 58 -22.54 4.84 2.73
CA PHE A 58 -21.13 4.92 3.15
C PHE A 58 -20.91 6.00 4.22
N TYR A 59 -21.45 7.20 4.00
CA TYR A 59 -21.51 8.23 5.01
C TYR A 59 -22.84 8.16 5.77
N PRO A 60 -22.86 8.22 7.11
CA PRO A 60 -21.71 8.45 8.01
C PRO A 60 -20.98 7.17 8.46
N TYR A 61 -21.57 5.99 8.25
CA TYR A 61 -21.20 4.75 8.93
C TYR A 61 -19.76 4.29 8.65
N TYR A 62 -19.44 4.02 7.39
CA TYR A 62 -18.11 3.54 7.01
C TYR A 62 -17.08 4.67 7.05
N PHE A 63 -17.48 5.92 6.73
CA PHE A 63 -16.57 7.06 6.82
C PHE A 63 -15.95 7.23 8.22
N TYR A 64 -16.75 7.22 9.30
CA TYR A 64 -16.21 7.33 10.66
C TYR A 64 -15.48 6.07 11.11
N SER A 65 -15.89 4.90 10.64
CA SER A 65 -15.19 3.63 10.90
C SER A 65 -13.78 3.65 10.30
N ASP A 66 -13.65 4.10 9.05
CA ASP A 66 -12.38 4.27 8.36
C ASP A 66 -11.51 5.33 9.02
N LEU A 67 -12.09 6.43 9.50
CA LEU A 67 -11.37 7.47 10.24
C LEU A 67 -10.74 6.93 11.53
N VAL A 68 -11.47 6.10 12.29
CA VAL A 68 -10.91 5.44 13.48
C VAL A 68 -9.75 4.53 13.08
N GLY A 69 -9.91 3.74 12.00
CA GLY A 69 -8.84 2.91 11.45
C GLY A 69 -7.60 3.72 11.08
N LEU A 70 -7.77 4.88 10.43
CA LEU A 70 -6.69 5.77 10.05
C LEU A 70 -5.96 6.35 11.26
N ILE A 71 -6.69 6.76 12.31
CA ILE A 71 -6.09 7.27 13.55
C ILE A 71 -5.24 6.19 14.22
N VAL A 72 -5.78 4.96 14.36
CA VAL A 72 -5.05 3.84 14.96
C VAL A 72 -3.82 3.49 14.12
N GLY A 73 -3.98 3.36 12.80
CA GLY A 73 -2.88 3.04 11.89
C GLY A 73 -1.77 4.09 11.91
N THR A 74 -2.14 5.38 11.93
CA THR A 74 -1.19 6.49 12.04
C THR A 74 -0.51 6.51 13.41
N GLY A 75 -1.21 6.16 14.49
CA GLY A 75 -0.62 6.00 15.82
C GLY A 75 0.46 4.93 15.85
N VAL A 76 0.19 3.76 15.27
CA VAL A 76 1.17 2.67 15.13
C VAL A 76 2.35 3.08 14.26
N PHE A 77 2.09 3.71 13.11
CA PHE A 77 3.16 4.20 12.23
C PHE A 77 4.04 5.25 12.92
N SER A 78 3.42 6.16 13.68
CA SER A 78 4.14 7.19 14.44
C SER A 78 5.02 6.58 15.53
N TYR A 79 4.58 5.49 16.18
CA TYR A 79 5.43 4.75 17.12
C TYR A 79 6.71 4.27 16.43
N PHE A 80 6.59 3.63 15.26
CA PHE A 80 7.77 3.18 14.51
C PHE A 80 8.66 4.37 14.13
N VAL A 81 8.11 5.45 13.60
CA VAL A 81 8.94 6.57 13.13
C VAL A 81 9.64 7.32 14.27
N PHE A 82 8.95 7.58 15.40
CA PHE A 82 9.47 8.49 16.43
C PHE A 82 10.09 7.80 17.64
N LEU A 83 9.65 6.58 17.98
CA LEU A 83 10.08 5.92 19.21
C LEU A 83 11.05 4.76 18.94
N ASP A 84 10.85 4.01 17.86
CA ASP A 84 11.73 2.88 17.51
C ASP A 84 11.87 2.70 15.99
N PRO A 85 12.61 3.60 15.30
CA PRO A 85 12.72 3.62 13.83
C PRO A 85 13.47 2.43 13.23
N TYR A 86 14.25 1.72 14.05
CA TYR A 86 15.11 0.64 13.58
C TYR A 86 14.54 -0.75 13.83
N ILE A 87 13.40 -0.89 14.52
CA ILE A 87 12.81 -2.18 14.86
C ILE A 87 12.49 -3.07 13.64
N LEU A 88 12.22 -2.46 12.48
CA LEU A 88 11.95 -3.16 11.21
C LEU A 88 13.14 -3.12 10.23
N SER A 89 14.28 -2.56 10.62
CA SER A 89 15.46 -2.39 9.76
C SER A 89 16.52 -3.47 10.03
N ASP A 90 17.27 -3.85 9.00
CA ASP A 90 18.45 -4.70 9.14
C ASP A 90 19.69 -3.82 9.40
N PRO A 91 20.43 -4.02 10.51
CA PRO A 91 21.65 -3.26 10.81
C PRO A 91 22.71 -3.30 9.69
N LEU A 92 22.78 -4.38 8.89
CA LEU A 92 23.76 -4.50 7.81
C LEU A 92 23.53 -3.47 6.70
N ASN A 93 22.32 -2.92 6.56
CA ASN A 93 22.01 -1.93 5.54
C ASN A 93 22.52 -0.51 5.89
N TYR A 94 23.22 -0.35 7.01
CA TYR A 94 23.97 0.87 7.36
C TYR A 94 25.45 0.79 6.97
N GLU A 95 25.92 -0.38 6.55
CA GLU A 95 27.26 -0.56 6.00
C GLU A 95 27.25 -0.36 4.48
N GLU A 96 28.38 0.02 3.90
CA GLU A 96 28.53 0.14 2.45
C GLU A 96 28.50 -1.26 1.79
N ALA A 97 27.85 -1.33 0.63
CA ALA A 97 27.65 -2.56 -0.14
C ALA A 97 28.90 -3.00 -0.93
#